data_AF-A0A4Y2LL18-F1
#
_entry.id   AF-A0A4Y2LL18-F1
#
_cell.length_a   1.000
_cell.length_b   1.000
_cell.length_c   1.000
_cell.angle_alpha   90.00
_cell.angle_beta   90.00
_cell.angle_gamma   90.00
#
_symmetry.space_group_name_H-M   'P 1'
#
loop_
_entity.id
_entity.type
_entity.pdbx_description
1 polymer ?
#
loop_
_entity_poly.entity_id
_entity_poly.type
_entity_poly.pdbx_seq_one_letter_code
_entity_poly.pdbx_strand_id
1 'polypeptide(L)'
;MGSHANQHSNASSKYFIISSDTRNDLKSTSPILIHKSITSIAGEVKSIKKLNNGNILIEVLNSKQAENLMKLKNIGTIKVTVSPHHTLNHSKGVISESEFQRDLEEDLLECLQTQNVIAVKRITIKRNG
;
A
#
# COMPACT_ATOMS: atom_id res chain seq x y z
N MET A 1 -8.28 13.72 -21.56
CA MET A 1 -7.22 13.28 -20.64
C MET A 1 -7.89 12.74 -19.39
N GLY A 2 -8.38 11.50 -19.45
CA GLY A 2 -9.18 10.91 -18.39
C GLY A 2 -8.30 10.39 -17.27
N SER A 3 -8.57 10.86 -16.05
CA SER A 3 -8.02 10.32 -14.81
C SER A 3 -8.57 8.91 -14.58
N HIS A 4 -7.80 7.88 -14.92
CA HIS A 4 -8.09 6.50 -14.53
C HIS A 4 -7.79 6.35 -13.03
N ALA A 5 -8.80 6.63 -12.21
CA ALA A 5 -8.83 6.19 -10.83
C ALA A 5 -8.89 4.67 -10.82
N ASN A 6 -7.75 4.04 -10.52
CA ASN A 6 -7.59 2.59 -10.49
C ASN A 6 -8.32 2.04 -9.24
N GLN A 7 -9.63 1.84 -9.34
CA GLN A 7 -10.42 1.14 -8.33
C GLN A 7 -10.40 -0.35 -8.66
N HIS A 8 -9.52 -1.13 -8.01
CA HIS A 8 -9.50 -2.57 -8.22
C HIS A 8 -9.36 -3.38 -6.92
N SER A 9 -10.33 -4.31 -6.78
CA SER A 9 -10.39 -5.52 -5.93
C SER A 9 -10.69 -5.37 -4.43
N ASN A 10 -11.70 -6.15 -3.99
CA ASN A 10 -12.38 -6.13 -2.70
C ASN A 10 -11.57 -6.77 -1.55
N ALA A 11 -10.28 -6.44 -1.44
CA ALA A 11 -9.49 -6.72 -0.24
C ALA A 11 -9.23 -5.40 0.50
N SER A 12 -9.78 -5.26 1.71
CA SER A 12 -9.38 -4.17 2.60
C SER A 12 -7.86 -4.24 2.75
N SER A 13 -7.17 -3.18 2.32
CA SER A 13 -5.73 -3.06 2.54
C SER A 13 -5.45 -3.28 4.03
N LYS A 14 -4.42 -4.08 4.33
CA LYS A 14 -4.01 -4.40 5.71
C LYS A 14 -2.88 -3.51 6.17
N TYR A 15 -1.98 -3.16 5.26
CA TYR A 15 -0.81 -2.36 5.55
C TYR A 15 -1.00 -0.92 5.07
N PHE A 16 -0.72 0.04 5.94
CA PHE A 16 -0.80 1.47 5.64
C PHE A 16 0.50 2.16 5.98
N ILE A 17 0.81 3.23 5.26
CA ILE A 17 1.92 4.14 5.53
C ILE A 17 1.35 5.50 5.92
N ILE A 18 1.81 6.00 7.06
CA ILE A 18 1.68 7.40 7.46
C ILE A 18 2.98 8.11 7.06
N SER A 19 2.85 9.17 6.27
CA SER A 19 3.94 10.08 5.92
C SER A 19 3.58 11.50 6.35
N SER A 20 4.56 12.28 6.81
CA SER A 20 4.40 13.71 6.98
C SER A 20 4.62 14.45 5.66
N ASP A 21 3.97 15.60 5.51
CA ASP A 21 4.16 16.47 4.33
C ASP A 21 5.60 16.98 4.24
N THR A 22 6.17 17.31 5.40
CA THR A 22 7.57 17.66 5.62
C THR A 22 8.40 16.42 5.91
N ARG A 23 9.50 16.23 5.18
CA ARG A 23 10.32 15.01 5.29
C ARG A 23 10.96 14.92 6.68
N ASN A 24 10.76 13.77 7.35
CA ASN A 24 11.35 13.38 8.64
C ASN A 24 10.74 14.00 9.91
N ASP A 25 9.67 14.79 9.87
CA ASP A 25 9.09 15.35 11.11
C ASP A 25 8.65 14.25 12.09
N LEU A 26 8.05 13.19 11.56
CA LEU A 26 7.68 12.00 12.32
C LEU A 26 8.89 11.27 12.91
N LYS A 27 10.11 11.50 12.41
CA LYS A 27 11.34 10.85 12.90
C LYS A 27 11.73 11.33 14.30
N SER A 28 11.53 12.61 14.61
CA SER A 28 11.77 13.19 15.93
C SER A 28 10.54 13.17 16.85
N THR A 29 9.35 12.89 16.31
CA THR A 29 8.12 12.84 17.11
C THR A 29 8.15 11.73 18.15
N SER A 30 7.67 12.06 19.36
CA SER A 30 7.56 11.14 20.49
C SER A 30 6.78 9.87 20.11
N PRO A 31 7.32 8.67 20.40
CA PRO A 31 6.62 7.40 20.20
C PRO A 31 5.30 7.32 20.96
N ILE A 32 5.21 7.94 22.14
CA ILE A 32 3.98 7.99 22.94
C ILE A 32 2.90 8.81 22.24
N LEU A 33 3.26 9.96 21.67
CA LEU A 33 2.31 10.80 20.93
C LEU A 33 1.80 10.07 19.69
N ILE A 34 2.71 9.47 18.92
CA ILE A 34 2.36 8.65 17.75
C ILE A 34 1.38 7.55 18.14
N HIS A 35 1.70 6.77 19.16
CA HIS A 35 0.84 5.66 19.62
C HIS A 35 -0.53 6.18 20.04
N LYS A 36 -0.61 7.21 20.88
CA LYS A 36 -1.88 7.79 21.32
C LYS A 36 -2.74 8.31 20.15
N SER A 37 -2.14 9.02 19.19
CA SER A 37 -2.87 9.52 18.02
C SER A 37 -3.44 8.39 17.16
N ILE A 38 -2.68 7.32 16.95
CA ILE A 38 -3.15 6.16 16.18
C ILE A 38 -4.25 5.41 16.95
N THR A 39 -4.03 5.12 18.23
CA THR A 39 -5.00 4.41 19.07
C THR A 39 -6.30 5.20 19.23
N SER A 40 -6.22 6.53 19.32
CA SER A 40 -7.41 7.39 19.41
C SER A 40 -8.33 7.30 18.20
N ILE A 41 -7.81 7.02 17.01
CA ILE A 41 -8.60 7.00 15.78
C ILE A 41 -8.94 5.58 15.32
N ALA A 42 -7.97 4.67 15.37
CA ALA A 42 -8.08 3.31 14.86
C ALA A 42 -8.26 2.26 15.97
N GLY A 43 -8.14 2.63 17.25
CA GLY A 43 -8.07 1.67 18.36
C GLY A 43 -6.76 0.88 18.36
N GLU A 44 -6.76 -0.27 19.03
CA GLU A 44 -5.59 -1.16 19.06
C GLU A 44 -5.41 -1.87 17.70
N VAL A 45 -4.35 -1.50 16.98
CA VAL A 45 -3.99 -2.08 15.70
C VAL A 45 -2.99 -3.23 15.88
N LYS A 46 -2.81 -4.07 14.85
CA LYS A 46 -1.94 -5.25 14.95
C LYS A 46 -0.47 -4.89 15.14
N SER A 47 0.02 -3.88 14.41
CA SER A 47 1.38 -3.39 14.60
C SER A 47 1.54 -1.93 14.20
N ILE A 48 2.47 -1.26 14.87
CA ILE A 48 2.92 0.10 14.56
C ILE A 48 4.45 0.06 14.51
N LYS A 49 5.03 0.34 13.36
CA LYS A 49 6.47 0.29 13.14
C LYS A 49 6.98 1.57 12.50
N LYS A 50 7.91 2.24 13.17
CA LYS A 50 8.63 3.37 12.60
C LYS A 50 9.69 2.89 11.61
N LEU A 51 9.73 3.49 10.43
CA LEU A 51 10.67 3.15 9.36
C LEU A 51 11.87 4.11 9.37
N ASN A 52 12.99 3.69 8.79
CA ASN A 52 14.24 4.46 8.77
C ASN A 52 14.12 5.80 8.02
N ASN A 53 13.16 5.91 7.10
CA ASN A 53 12.84 7.12 6.35
C ASN A 53 11.91 8.09 7.12
N GLY A 54 11.59 7.80 8.38
CA GLY A 54 10.72 8.62 9.22
C GLY A 54 9.23 8.29 9.13
N ASN A 55 8.80 7.52 8.13
CA ASN A 55 7.39 7.12 7.98
C ASN A 55 6.99 6.08 9.03
N ILE A 56 5.69 5.88 9.20
CA ILE A 56 5.14 4.88 10.12
C ILE A 56 4.34 3.85 9.31
N LEU A 57 4.74 2.59 9.42
CA LEU A 57 4.01 1.44 8.92
C LEU A 57 3.00 0.97 9.98
N ILE A 58 1.77 0.76 9.54
CA ILE A 58 0.69 0.24 10.38
C ILE A 58 0.09 -0.99 9.71
N GLU A 59 -0.10 -2.04 10.50
CA GLU A 59 -0.91 -3.19 10.12
C GLU A 59 -2.22 -3.16 10.91
N VAL A 60 -3.36 -3.12 10.21
CA VAL A 60 -4.69 -3.12 10.83
C VAL A 60 -5.25 -4.54 10.95
N LEU A 61 -6.18 -4.73 11.89
CA LEU A 61 -6.86 -6.02 12.12
C LEU A 61 -8.12 -6.18 11.27
N ASN A 62 -8.81 -5.08 10.93
CA ASN A 62 -10.07 -5.10 10.20
C ASN A 62 -10.31 -3.82 9.39
N SER A 63 -11.30 -3.87 8.50
CA SER A 63 -11.63 -2.76 7.58
C SER A 63 -12.08 -1.49 8.29
N LYS A 64 -12.78 -1.62 9.43
CA LYS A 64 -13.22 -0.45 10.22
C LYS A 64 -12.02 0.37 10.73
N GLN A 65 -10.94 -0.32 11.14
CA GLN A 65 -9.70 0.36 11.52
C GLN A 65 -9.04 1.04 10.32
N ALA A 66 -9.01 0.41 9.15
CA ALA A 66 -8.49 1.02 7.93
C ALA A 66 -9.24 2.31 7.59
N GLU A 67 -10.58 2.25 7.55
CA GLU A 67 -11.44 3.39 7.25
C GLU A 67 -11.23 4.56 8.22
N ASN A 68 -11.10 4.25 9.52
CA ASN A 68 -10.83 5.29 10.51
C ASN A 68 -9.41 5.83 10.40
N LEU A 69 -8.41 4.98 10.19
CA LEU A 69 -7.02 5.38 10.03
C LEU A 69 -6.85 6.34 8.84
N MET A 70 -7.55 6.12 7.74
CA MET A 70 -7.54 7.01 6.56
C MET A 70 -8.06 8.43 6.84
N LYS A 71 -8.81 8.62 7.94
CA LYS A 71 -9.29 9.94 8.39
C LYS A 71 -8.23 10.70 9.19
N LEU A 72 -7.12 10.07 9.57
CA LEU A 72 -6.03 10.72 10.31
C LEU A 72 -5.37 11.77 9.43
N LYS A 73 -5.39 13.03 9.89
CA LYS A 73 -4.77 14.17 9.19
C LYS A 73 -3.60 14.80 9.94
N ASN A 74 -3.53 14.60 11.26
CA ASN A 74 -2.49 15.21 12.09
C ASN A 74 -2.03 14.24 13.18
N ILE A 75 -0.75 14.30 13.51
CA ILE A 75 -0.17 13.72 14.72
C ILE A 75 0.46 14.87 15.52
N GLY A 76 -0.19 15.26 16.62
CA GLY A 76 0.13 16.53 17.27
C GLY A 76 -0.10 17.71 16.32
N THR A 77 0.95 18.50 16.08
CA THR A 77 0.93 19.64 15.16
C THR A 77 1.38 19.29 13.73
N ILE A 78 1.81 18.05 13.48
CA ILE A 78 2.36 17.62 12.20
C ILE A 78 1.23 17.13 11.31
N LYS A 79 1.09 17.73 10.12
CA LYS A 79 0.19 17.24 9.07
C LYS A 79 0.74 15.95 8.48
N VAL A 80 -0.15 14.96 8.34
CA VAL A 80 0.18 13.64 7.82
C VAL A 80 -0.82 13.18 6.78
N THR A 81 -0.34 12.34 5.87
CA THR A 81 -1.14 11.61 4.90
C THR A 81 -1.04 10.12 5.19
N VAL A 82 -2.20 9.46 5.20
CA VAL A 82 -2.31 8.00 5.30
C VAL A 82 -2.64 7.43 3.93
N SER A 83 -1.91 6.39 3.53
CA SER A 83 -2.13 5.69 2.26
C SER A 83 -1.91 4.18 2.42
N PRO A 84 -2.60 3.33 1.63
CA PRO A 84 -2.26 1.92 1.56
C PRO A 84 -0.80 1.71 1.16
N HIS A 85 -0.14 0.74 1.79
CA HIS A 85 1.23 0.39 1.43
C HIS A 85 1.27 -0.26 0.04
N HIS A 86 2.02 0.31 -0.89
CA HIS A 86 2.07 -0.10 -2.30
C HIS A 86 2.55 -1.55 -2.56
N THR A 87 3.49 -2.07 -1.77
CA THR A 87 3.99 -3.45 -1.95
C THR A 87 3.38 -4.44 -0.97
N LEU A 88 3.36 -4.19 0.34
CA LEU A 88 2.93 -5.16 1.34
C LEU A 88 1.46 -5.64 1.22
N ASN A 89 0.60 -4.90 0.51
CA ASN A 89 -0.77 -5.34 0.23
C ASN A 89 -0.91 -6.18 -1.05
N HIS A 90 0.18 -6.41 -1.78
CA HIS A 90 0.18 -7.13 -3.04
C HIS A 90 1.31 -8.17 -3.07
N SER A 91 1.08 -9.26 -3.79
CA SER A 91 2.12 -10.21 -4.15
C SER A 91 2.49 -10.03 -5.62
N LYS A 92 3.70 -10.44 -5.98
CA LYS A 92 4.16 -10.52 -7.38
C LYS A 92 4.66 -11.93 -7.63
N GLY A 93 4.22 -12.53 -8.73
CA GLY A 93 4.69 -13.82 -9.23
C GLY A 93 5.33 -13.66 -10.60
N VAL A 94 6.16 -14.64 -10.98
CA VAL A 94 6.70 -14.75 -12.35
C VAL A 94 6.26 -16.09 -12.91
N ILE A 95 5.73 -16.05 -14.14
CA ILE A 95 5.32 -17.23 -14.91
C ILE A 95 6.18 -17.26 -16.17
N SER A 96 6.76 -18.41 -16.49
CA SER A 96 7.60 -18.61 -17.66
C SER A 96 6.97 -19.65 -18.56
N GLU A 97 6.12 -19.22 -19.48
CA GLU A 97 5.44 -20.10 -20.43
C GLU A 97 5.61 -19.62 -21.87
N SER A 98 5.96 -20.56 -22.76
CA SER A 98 6.23 -20.24 -24.17
C SER A 98 4.96 -19.95 -24.97
N GLU A 99 3.82 -20.48 -24.53
CA GLU A 99 2.53 -20.31 -25.20
C GLU A 99 2.01 -18.86 -25.09
N PHE A 100 2.32 -18.18 -23.97
CA PHE A 100 1.97 -16.77 -23.74
C PHE A 100 2.81 -15.77 -24.55
N GLN A 101 3.64 -16.21 -25.49
CA GLN A 101 4.47 -15.31 -26.30
C GLN A 101 3.66 -14.39 -27.21
N ARG A 102 2.47 -14.85 -27.66
CA ARG A 102 1.65 -14.10 -28.63
C ARG A 102 0.52 -13.31 -27.99
N ASP A 103 0.18 -13.60 -26.74
CA ASP A 103 -0.93 -12.95 -26.03
C ASP A 103 -0.55 -11.52 -25.61
N LEU A 104 -1.52 -10.62 -25.62
CA LEU A 104 -1.33 -9.26 -25.12
C LEU A 104 -1.43 -9.25 -23.59
N GLU A 105 -0.77 -8.28 -22.94
CA GLU A 105 -0.85 -8.14 -21.48
C GLU A 105 -2.30 -7.86 -21.01
N GLU A 106 -3.08 -7.18 -21.85
CA GLU A 106 -4.49 -6.87 -21.59
C GLU A 106 -5.36 -8.13 -21.59
N ASP A 107 -5.21 -9.00 -22.59
CA ASP A 107 -5.91 -10.28 -22.69
C ASP A 107 -5.56 -11.18 -21.49
N LEU A 108 -4.27 -11.27 -21.15
CA LEU A 108 -3.79 -12.02 -20.00
C LEU A 108 -4.36 -11.48 -18.69
N LEU A 109 -4.42 -10.15 -18.54
CA LEU A 109 -4.99 -9.53 -17.37
C LEU A 109 -6.47 -9.89 -17.26
N GLU A 110 -7.25 -9.73 -18.33
CA GLU A 110 -8.68 -10.06 -18.36
C GLU A 110 -8.94 -11.52 -17.98
N CYS A 111 -8.21 -12.47 -18.58
CA CYS A 111 -8.32 -13.89 -18.25
C CYS A 111 -8.00 -14.22 -16.79
N LEU A 112 -7.10 -13.46 -16.16
CA LEU A 112 -6.63 -13.72 -14.80
C LEU A 112 -7.34 -12.88 -13.72
N GLN A 113 -8.25 -11.97 -14.07
CA GLN A 113 -8.97 -11.13 -13.11
C GLN A 113 -9.72 -11.94 -12.04
N THR A 114 -10.30 -13.09 -12.42
CA THR A 114 -11.01 -13.99 -11.50
C THR A 114 -10.10 -14.58 -10.42
N GLN A 115 -8.78 -14.57 -10.63
CA GLN A 115 -7.75 -15.00 -9.69
C GLN A 115 -7.18 -13.84 -8.86
N ASN A 116 -7.81 -12.67 -8.88
CA ASN A 116 -7.37 -11.42 -8.23
C ASN A 116 -6.05 -10.85 -8.80
N VAL A 117 -5.72 -11.16 -10.05
CA VAL A 117 -4.62 -10.48 -10.75
C VAL A 117 -5.07 -9.08 -11.15
N ILE A 118 -4.30 -8.07 -10.75
CA ILE A 118 -4.60 -6.65 -11.00
C ILE A 118 -3.62 -5.98 -11.97
N ALA A 119 -2.52 -6.66 -12.30
CA ALA A 119 -1.51 -6.17 -13.21
C ALA A 119 -0.73 -7.34 -13.81
N VAL A 120 -0.52 -7.29 -15.12
CA VAL A 120 0.38 -8.18 -15.87
C VAL A 120 1.47 -7.31 -16.47
N LYS A 121 2.70 -7.84 -16.55
CA LYS A 121 3.81 -7.19 -17.24
C LYS A 121 4.74 -8.23 -17.83
N ARG A 122 5.03 -8.11 -19.13
CA ARG A 122 5.95 -8.95 -19.87
C ARG A 122 7.37 -8.57 -19.51
N ILE A 123 8.14 -9.56 -19.07
CA ILE A 123 9.55 -9.41 -18.77
C ILE A 123 10.34 -9.77 -20.03
N THR A 124 11.00 -8.79 -20.64
CA THR A 124 11.91 -9.03 -21.77
C THR A 124 13.33 -9.11 -21.25
N ILE A 125 13.97 -10.27 -21.42
CA ILE A 125 15.38 -10.45 -21.05
C ILE A 125 16.21 -10.23 -22.31
N LYS A 126 17.00 -9.16 -22.33
CA LYS A 126 18.03 -9.00 -23.36
C LYS A 126 19.14 -9.99 -23.06
N ARG A 127 19.33 -10.98 -23.94
CA ARG A 127 20.59 -11.72 -24.03
C ARG A 127 21.48 -10.92 -24.96
N ASN A 128 22.68 -10.57 -24.48
CA ASN A 128 23.73 -9.74 -25.09
C ASN A 128 23.83 -8.35 -24.45
N GLY A 129 25.00 -8.09 -23.85
CA GLY A 129 25.36 -6.83 -23.19
C GLY A 129 25.53 -5.66 -24.14
#